data_AF-A0A5J4XEK0-F1
#
_entry.id   AF-A0A5J4XEK0-F1
#
_cell.length_a   1.000
_cell.length_b   1.000
_cell.length_c   1.000
_cell.angle_alpha   90.00
_cell.angle_beta   90.00
_cell.angle_gamma   90.00
#
_symmetry.space_group_name_H-M   'P 1'
#
loop_
_entity.id
_entity.type
_entity.pdbx_description
1 polymer ?
#
loop_
_entity_poly.entity_id
_entity_poly.type
_entity_poly.pdbx_seq_one_letter_code
_entity_poly.pdbx_strand_id
1 'polypeptide(L)'
;MSTRQQRRKANQAGRFYNVKSGVNSFFTDQALLGQIQQAVQLVTPLLVEGHLLANLHVLRCIEAGEAMPKLDQTFFNRCFHAVSFGTGNQARQFNRASDPSLATTHDTLYTQSLPANHQRPERPTSVKYMLNAAALKARVDLDNHVATNFFTRSRRWIRLQLEHKLEHKLHFANMEAARVKSWASSQAKFITINSASLLRLLKAAGWADLPSLSPAGEKQFTAERASWWQRCTDYQSFCTHTERTHREFHFQVETDGISVSILMFQPASGSASAPPVAPNSKKRKRRQQQQTSSAWVSGLPDSQLLQAPRIVGLDPGRKALFTAVVHSQPAADSLHRGRPCESKYDTLSWSCSRWREASGIKHRLRKSELWLNRKPALKAALLDTPTAKVWSTDQFMLHIKHRLQHAPEAIAHFGDRRHRQLRWSTYIKRQQAYAAVCKAISDGSRDTVVAYGDASFSSSCCKGNPSTPTVSLRRQLGGRCRVYDTDEFRTSKLCCACRTPMKGMPLPVTERGRKDHGPESYSVRLCRNTECRRILWNRDVNAAINILHLFLDWVEGRPKPPEFCRTGQ
;
A
#
# COMPACT_ATOMS: atom_id res chain seq x y z
N MET A 1 -3.77 1.18 22.78
CA MET A 1 -3.62 2.64 22.53
C MET A 1 -2.17 3.16 22.58
N SER A 2 -1.16 2.38 23.03
CA SER A 2 0.24 2.82 23.17
C SER A 2 1.02 3.03 21.86
N THR A 3 0.62 2.38 20.76
CA THR A 3 1.32 2.45 19.46
C THR A 3 1.29 3.82 18.78
N ARG A 4 0.24 4.62 19.01
CA ARG A 4 0.09 5.95 18.38
C ARG A 4 0.97 7.00 19.05
N GLN A 5 1.23 6.85 20.34
CA GLN A 5 2.06 7.74 21.15
C GLN A 5 3.55 7.41 20.95
N GLN A 6 3.89 6.12 20.85
CA GLN A 6 5.22 5.65 20.41
C GLN A 6 5.53 6.09 18.97
N ARG A 7 4.58 5.98 18.03
CA ARG A 7 4.75 6.55 16.67
C ARG A 7 4.90 8.07 16.68
N ARG A 8 4.28 8.79 17.62
CA ARG A 8 4.48 10.23 17.75
C ARG A 8 5.88 10.55 18.27
N LYS A 9 6.37 9.83 19.28
CA LYS A 9 7.76 9.96 19.78
C LYS A 9 8.80 9.61 18.70
N ALA A 10 8.61 8.52 17.96
CA ALA A 10 9.50 8.16 16.84
C ALA A 10 9.50 9.19 15.70
N ASN A 11 8.37 9.88 15.47
CA ASN A 11 8.28 10.97 14.49
C ASN A 11 8.85 12.31 15.00
N GLN A 12 9.30 12.41 16.26
CA GLN A 12 9.98 13.61 16.77
C GLN A 12 11.45 13.67 16.31
N ALA A 13 12.10 12.53 16.11
CA ALA A 13 13.49 12.47 15.64
C ALA A 13 13.64 12.80 14.14
N GLY A 14 12.63 12.50 13.33
CA GLY A 14 12.69 12.67 11.87
C GLY A 14 11.70 11.79 11.12
N ARG A 15 11.87 11.66 9.80
CA ARG A 15 11.00 10.87 8.92
C ARG A 15 11.80 9.93 8.04
N PHE A 16 11.31 8.70 7.88
CA PHE A 16 11.87 7.73 6.96
C PHE A 16 11.24 7.82 5.57
N TYR A 17 12.07 7.66 4.54
CA TYR A 17 11.68 7.62 3.13
C TYR A 17 12.29 6.40 2.46
N ASN A 18 11.65 5.90 1.41
CA ASN A 18 12.19 4.83 0.58
C ASN A 18 12.38 5.34 -0.84
N VAL A 19 13.61 5.25 -1.34
CA VAL A 19 13.95 5.50 -2.75
C VAL A 19 14.15 4.16 -3.43
N LYS A 20 13.60 3.97 -4.63
CA LYS A 20 13.76 2.71 -5.36
C LYS A 20 14.69 2.89 -6.55
N SER A 21 15.58 1.92 -6.76
CA SER A 21 16.50 1.86 -7.88
C SER A 21 16.62 0.42 -8.41
N GLY A 22 17.26 0.26 -9.58
CA GLY A 22 17.71 -1.05 -10.04
C GLY A 22 18.86 -1.55 -9.17
N VAL A 23 18.96 -2.87 -8.98
CA VAL A 23 20.04 -3.43 -8.14
C VAL A 23 21.42 -3.19 -8.77
N ASN A 24 21.52 -3.31 -10.10
CA ASN A 24 22.77 -3.10 -10.86
C ASN A 24 23.14 -1.62 -11.00
N SER A 25 22.19 -0.71 -10.83
CA SER A 25 22.46 0.73 -10.78
C SER A 25 22.80 1.21 -9.36
N PHE A 26 22.80 0.31 -8.38
CA PHE A 26 23.08 0.65 -6.99
C PHE A 26 24.30 -0.08 -6.46
N PHE A 27 24.37 -1.41 -6.59
CA PHE A 27 25.57 -2.17 -6.27
C PHE A 27 26.47 -2.28 -7.50
N THR A 28 27.76 -1.96 -7.31
CA THR A 28 28.76 -1.93 -8.39
C THR A 28 29.50 -3.25 -8.55
N ASP A 29 29.66 -4.02 -7.47
CA ASP A 29 30.40 -5.29 -7.45
C ASP A 29 29.55 -6.50 -7.85
N GLN A 30 30.02 -7.28 -8.82
CA GLN A 30 29.30 -8.46 -9.33
C GLN A 30 29.35 -9.65 -8.38
N ALA A 31 30.45 -9.83 -7.65
CA ALA A 31 30.57 -10.92 -6.67
C ALA A 31 29.56 -10.72 -5.52
N LEU A 32 29.48 -9.50 -4.99
CA LEU A 32 28.46 -9.10 -4.01
C LEU A 32 27.04 -9.30 -4.53
N LEU A 33 26.76 -8.92 -5.78
CA LEU A 33 25.45 -9.15 -6.40
C LEU A 33 25.08 -10.64 -6.46
N GLY A 34 26.05 -11.51 -6.78
CA GLY A 34 25.88 -12.96 -6.72
C GLY A 34 25.49 -13.44 -5.32
N GLN A 35 26.20 -12.97 -4.29
CA GLN A 35 25.89 -13.29 -2.90
C GLN A 35 24.51 -12.80 -2.45
N ILE A 36 24.09 -11.59 -2.89
CA ILE A 36 22.76 -11.06 -2.63
C ILE A 36 21.68 -11.96 -3.27
N GLN A 37 21.89 -12.42 -4.51
CA GLN A 37 20.94 -13.29 -5.19
C GLN A 37 20.82 -14.65 -4.49
N GLN A 38 21.93 -15.25 -4.08
CA GLN A 38 21.95 -16.49 -3.30
C GLN A 38 21.23 -16.32 -1.96
N ALA A 39 21.46 -15.21 -1.26
CA ALA A 39 20.78 -14.91 0.00
C ALA A 39 19.26 -14.80 -0.16
N VAL A 40 18.75 -14.21 -1.25
CA VAL A 40 17.31 -14.17 -1.54
C VAL A 40 16.73 -15.58 -1.71
N GLN A 41 17.45 -16.48 -2.39
CA GLN A 41 17.03 -17.87 -2.61
C GLN A 41 16.99 -18.65 -1.30
N LEU A 42 17.98 -18.47 -0.41
CA LEU A 42 18.04 -19.13 0.89
C LEU A 42 16.97 -18.62 1.87
N VAL A 43 16.74 -17.30 1.93
CA VAL A 43 15.79 -16.70 2.89
C VAL A 43 14.33 -16.99 2.53
N THR A 44 14.01 -17.15 1.24
CA THR A 44 12.61 -17.27 0.81
C THR A 44 11.87 -18.50 1.40
N PRO A 45 12.39 -19.74 1.30
CA PRO A 45 11.76 -20.91 1.92
C PRO A 45 11.63 -20.78 3.44
N LEU A 46 12.68 -20.26 4.10
CA LEU A 46 12.71 -20.03 5.56
C LEU A 46 11.54 -19.17 6.03
N LEU A 47 11.26 -18.08 5.31
CA LEU A 47 10.13 -17.22 5.66
C LEU A 47 8.80 -17.91 5.38
N VAL A 48 8.65 -18.64 4.27
CA VAL A 48 7.39 -19.34 3.96
C VAL A 48 7.05 -20.33 5.07
N GLU A 49 7.97 -21.21 5.42
CA GLU A 49 7.77 -22.25 6.42
C GLU A 49 7.63 -21.69 7.83
N GLY A 50 8.45 -20.71 8.21
CA GLY A 50 8.35 -20.13 9.55
C GLY A 50 7.04 -19.40 9.81
N HIS A 51 6.44 -18.75 8.81
CA HIS A 51 5.10 -18.16 8.96
C HIS A 51 4.00 -19.23 9.03
N LEU A 52 4.17 -20.36 8.35
CA LEU A 52 3.23 -21.49 8.50
C LEU A 52 3.31 -22.07 9.91
N LEU A 53 4.51 -22.33 10.43
CA LEU A 53 4.68 -22.81 11.81
C LEU A 53 4.15 -21.79 12.84
N ALA A 54 4.41 -20.50 12.65
CA ALA A 54 3.90 -19.45 13.54
C ALA A 54 2.36 -19.46 13.64
N ASN A 55 1.68 -19.61 12.49
CA ASN A 55 0.22 -19.70 12.46
C ASN A 55 -0.29 -21.00 13.09
N LEU A 56 0.35 -22.14 12.80
CA LEU A 56 -0.02 -23.43 13.38
C LEU A 56 0.12 -23.41 14.90
N HIS A 57 1.22 -22.85 15.41
CA HIS A 57 1.46 -22.75 16.85
C HIS A 57 0.43 -21.88 17.56
N VAL A 58 0.13 -20.70 17.00
CA VAL A 58 -0.93 -19.83 17.53
C VAL A 58 -2.28 -20.55 17.54
N LEU A 59 -2.61 -21.26 16.46
CA LEU A 59 -3.88 -21.98 16.35
C LEU A 59 -3.98 -23.12 17.36
N ARG A 60 -2.91 -23.91 17.51
CA ARG A 60 -2.80 -24.96 18.53
C ARG A 60 -2.94 -24.40 19.94
N CYS A 61 -2.28 -23.28 20.26
CA CYS A 61 -2.41 -22.66 21.59
C CYS A 61 -3.86 -22.22 21.87
N ILE A 62 -4.57 -21.70 20.86
CA ILE A 62 -5.98 -21.32 21.00
C ILE A 62 -6.85 -22.56 21.25
N GLU A 63 -6.67 -23.63 20.48
CA GLU A 63 -7.44 -24.88 20.61
C GLU A 63 -7.19 -25.61 21.93
N ALA A 64 -5.94 -25.68 22.36
CA ALA A 64 -5.54 -26.33 23.60
C ALA A 64 -5.85 -25.49 24.85
N GLY A 65 -6.34 -24.26 24.69
CA GLY A 65 -6.55 -23.32 25.81
C GLY A 65 -5.24 -22.89 26.50
N GLU A 66 -4.10 -23.01 25.81
CA GLU A 66 -2.80 -22.62 26.34
C GLU A 66 -2.59 -21.10 26.32
N ALA A 67 -1.67 -20.63 27.16
CA ALA A 67 -1.26 -19.23 27.15
C ALA A 67 -0.73 -18.82 25.77
N MET A 68 -1.31 -17.75 25.22
CA MET A 68 -0.88 -17.24 23.92
C MET A 68 0.58 -16.78 23.96
N PRO A 69 1.44 -17.23 23.02
CA PRO A 69 2.82 -16.79 22.97
C PRO A 69 2.90 -15.28 22.73
N LYS A 70 3.93 -14.65 23.28
CA LYS A 70 4.24 -13.26 22.98
C LYS A 70 4.74 -13.16 21.54
N LEU A 71 3.90 -12.66 20.65
CA LEU A 71 4.17 -12.55 19.20
C LEU A 71 5.16 -11.43 18.85
N ASP A 72 6.36 -11.47 19.43
CA ASP A 72 7.44 -10.51 19.22
C ASP A 72 8.51 -11.02 18.23
N GLN A 73 9.61 -10.29 18.10
CA GLN A 73 10.69 -10.65 17.17
C GLN A 73 11.34 -11.99 17.56
N THR A 74 11.44 -12.28 18.86
CA THR A 74 12.02 -13.53 19.37
C THR A 74 11.15 -14.70 18.95
N PHE A 75 9.83 -14.58 19.06
CA PHE A 75 8.88 -15.60 18.60
C PHE A 75 9.08 -15.94 17.12
N PHE A 76 9.05 -14.95 16.23
CA PHE A 76 9.24 -15.21 14.79
C PHE A 76 10.63 -15.78 14.46
N ASN A 77 11.68 -15.31 15.15
CA ASN A 77 13.02 -15.88 15.01
C ASN A 77 13.05 -17.36 15.42
N ARG A 78 12.39 -17.72 16.53
CA ARG A 78 12.29 -19.12 16.97
C ARG A 78 11.56 -19.97 15.93
N CYS A 79 10.46 -19.48 15.33
CA CYS A 79 9.79 -20.18 14.25
C CYS A 79 10.71 -20.40 13.04
N PHE A 80 11.46 -19.39 12.60
CA PHE A 80 12.43 -19.53 11.49
C PHE A 80 13.55 -20.52 11.82
N HIS A 81 14.04 -20.53 13.07
CA HIS A 81 15.04 -21.49 13.51
C HIS A 81 14.48 -22.91 13.62
N ALA A 82 13.23 -23.09 14.08
CA ALA A 82 12.61 -24.40 14.23
C ALA A 82 12.45 -25.11 12.88
N VAL A 83 12.01 -24.40 11.84
CA VAL A 83 11.84 -24.98 10.50
C VAL A 83 13.15 -25.20 9.73
N SER A 84 14.32 -24.78 10.26
CA SER A 84 15.58 -24.77 9.50
C SER A 84 16.76 -25.36 10.25
N PHE A 85 17.78 -25.82 9.51
CA PHE A 85 19.03 -26.26 10.11
C PHE A 85 20.14 -25.25 9.86
N GLY A 86 20.88 -24.90 10.92
CA GLY A 86 21.98 -23.95 10.82
C GLY A 86 23.23 -24.58 10.21
N THR A 87 23.92 -23.86 9.31
CA THR A 87 25.20 -24.27 8.71
C THR A 87 26.29 -23.18 8.83
N GLY A 88 27.54 -23.62 8.86
CA GLY A 88 28.73 -22.77 9.00
C GLY A 88 29.21 -22.57 10.45
N ASN A 89 30.34 -21.87 10.60
CA ASN A 89 30.98 -21.67 11.89
C ASN A 89 30.06 -20.91 12.87
N GLN A 90 29.92 -21.45 14.09
CA GLN A 90 29.03 -20.93 15.14
C GLN A 90 27.54 -20.93 14.77
N ALA A 91 27.12 -21.76 13.82
CA ALA A 91 25.71 -21.93 13.50
C ALA A 91 24.92 -22.43 14.72
N ARG A 92 23.86 -21.71 15.06
CA ARG A 92 22.95 -22.08 16.16
C ARG A 92 21.78 -22.88 15.62
N GLN A 93 21.46 -24.00 16.26
CA GLN A 93 20.22 -24.75 16.04
C GLN A 93 19.09 -24.19 16.90
N PHE A 94 17.86 -24.62 16.62
CA PHE A 94 16.71 -24.29 17.45
C PHE A 94 16.86 -24.95 18.83
N ASN A 95 16.87 -24.13 19.89
CA ASN A 95 16.91 -24.61 21.27
C ASN A 95 15.49 -24.92 21.75
N ARG A 96 15.12 -26.20 21.76
CA ARG A 96 13.81 -26.69 22.22
C ARG A 96 13.49 -26.28 23.66
N ALA A 97 14.49 -26.26 24.55
CA ALA A 97 14.30 -25.87 25.95
C ALA A 97 13.95 -24.38 26.11
N SER A 98 14.32 -23.53 25.14
CA SER A 98 14.01 -22.09 25.19
C SER A 98 12.54 -21.78 24.90
N ASP A 99 11.82 -22.71 24.28
CA ASP A 99 10.39 -22.59 23.96
C ASP A 99 9.74 -23.99 23.82
N PRO A 100 9.45 -24.66 24.95
CA PRO A 100 8.92 -26.02 24.92
C PRO A 100 7.57 -26.14 24.20
N SER A 101 6.69 -25.14 24.33
CA SER A 101 5.37 -25.12 23.67
C SER A 101 5.49 -25.04 22.14
N LEU A 102 6.39 -24.19 21.63
CA LEU A 102 6.70 -24.17 20.20
C LEU A 102 7.36 -25.47 19.74
N ALA A 103 8.28 -26.03 20.54
CA ALA A 103 8.92 -27.30 20.23
C ALA A 103 7.90 -28.44 20.12
N THR A 104 6.94 -28.53 21.04
CA THR A 104 5.82 -29.48 20.95
C THR A 104 5.07 -29.30 19.64
N THR A 105 4.68 -28.07 19.28
CA THR A 105 3.98 -27.81 18.00
C THR A 105 4.79 -28.29 16.80
N HIS A 106 6.10 -28.00 16.80
CA HIS A 106 6.99 -28.39 15.72
C HIS A 106 7.12 -29.91 15.59
N ASP A 107 7.40 -30.58 16.71
CA ASP A 107 7.73 -32.00 16.74
C ASP A 107 6.48 -32.88 16.57
N THR A 108 5.31 -32.45 17.08
CA THR A 108 4.07 -33.25 17.02
C THR A 108 3.15 -32.91 15.86
N LEU A 109 3.05 -31.65 15.41
CA LEU A 109 2.08 -31.27 14.36
C LEU A 109 2.76 -30.88 13.05
N TYR A 110 3.75 -29.98 13.12
CA TYR A 110 4.40 -29.47 11.91
C TYR A 110 5.14 -30.58 11.15
N THR A 111 5.92 -31.40 11.87
CA THR A 111 6.68 -32.50 11.27
C THR A 111 5.77 -33.53 10.59
N GLN A 112 4.60 -33.82 11.18
CA GLN A 112 3.59 -34.69 10.56
C GLN A 112 2.94 -34.07 9.31
N SER A 113 2.97 -32.75 9.18
CA SER A 113 2.43 -32.03 8.02
C SER A 113 3.42 -31.96 6.85
N LEU A 114 4.66 -32.42 7.02
CA LEU A 114 5.68 -32.35 5.97
C LEU A 114 5.42 -33.39 4.87
N PRO A 115 5.59 -33.04 3.58
CA PRO A 115 5.55 -34.04 2.51
C PRO A 115 6.75 -34.98 2.59
N ALA A 116 6.63 -36.20 2.05
CA ALA A 116 7.66 -37.25 2.15
C ALA A 116 9.05 -36.80 1.65
N ASN A 117 9.10 -36.01 0.58
CA ASN A 117 10.34 -35.52 -0.02
C ASN A 117 10.70 -34.10 0.45
N HIS A 118 10.23 -33.69 1.63
CA HIS A 118 10.49 -32.37 2.16
C HIS A 118 11.97 -32.18 2.49
N GLN A 119 12.61 -31.22 1.82
CA GLN A 119 13.94 -30.77 2.18
C GLN A 119 13.84 -29.60 3.14
N ARG A 120 14.32 -29.82 4.37
CA ARG A 120 14.38 -28.77 5.37
C ARG A 120 15.24 -27.61 4.85
N PRO A 121 14.83 -26.34 4.98
CA PRO A 121 15.64 -25.21 4.55
C PRO A 121 16.98 -25.10 5.30
N GLU A 122 18.05 -24.90 4.52
CA GLU A 122 19.37 -24.54 5.05
C GLU A 122 19.39 -23.09 5.53
N ARG A 123 20.03 -22.85 6.68
CA ARG A 123 20.25 -21.51 7.23
C ARG A 123 21.74 -21.26 7.49
N PRO A 124 22.48 -20.77 6.49
CA PRO A 124 23.87 -20.36 6.67
C PRO A 124 24.03 -19.18 7.63
N THR A 125 25.17 -19.08 8.30
CA THR A 125 25.49 -17.95 9.19
C THR A 125 25.54 -16.60 8.45
N SER A 126 25.70 -16.59 7.12
CA SER A 126 25.68 -15.40 6.26
C SER A 126 24.31 -14.69 6.25
N VAL A 127 23.21 -15.42 6.36
CA VAL A 127 21.84 -14.86 6.32
C VAL A 127 21.25 -14.52 7.69
N LYS A 128 22.00 -14.74 8.78
CA LYS A 128 21.56 -14.52 10.18
C LYS A 128 20.87 -13.16 10.39
N TYR A 129 21.52 -12.07 9.97
CA TYR A 129 20.98 -10.71 10.18
C TYR A 129 19.81 -10.38 9.27
N MET A 130 19.71 -11.02 8.11
CA MET A 130 18.55 -10.89 7.22
C MET A 130 17.32 -11.56 7.83
N LEU A 131 17.49 -12.73 8.47
CA LEU A 131 16.41 -13.40 9.20
C LEU A 131 15.97 -12.60 10.43
N ASN A 132 16.92 -12.05 11.19
CA ASN A 132 16.59 -11.15 12.30
C ASN A 132 15.75 -9.95 11.83
N ALA A 133 16.11 -9.35 10.69
CA ALA A 133 15.35 -8.26 10.10
C ALA A 133 13.97 -8.73 9.59
N ALA A 134 13.87 -9.93 9.03
CA ALA A 134 12.60 -10.52 8.61
C ALA A 134 11.67 -10.80 9.81
N ALA A 135 12.20 -11.26 10.94
CA ALA A 135 11.43 -11.47 12.17
C ALA A 135 10.92 -10.15 12.76
N LEU A 136 11.76 -9.11 12.75
CA LEU A 136 11.33 -7.77 13.14
C LEU A 136 10.22 -7.26 12.21
N LYS A 137 10.35 -7.51 10.91
CA LYS A 137 9.34 -7.15 9.91
C LYS A 137 8.02 -7.90 10.14
N ALA A 138 8.06 -9.21 10.39
CA ALA A 138 6.88 -10.02 10.70
C ALA A 138 6.12 -9.48 11.91
N ARG A 139 6.84 -9.11 12.99
CA ARG A 139 6.26 -8.45 14.16
C ARG A 139 5.59 -7.12 13.81
N VAL A 140 6.28 -6.25 13.06
CA VAL A 140 5.73 -4.95 12.65
C VAL A 140 4.50 -5.11 11.75
N ASP A 141 4.52 -6.08 10.83
CA ASP A 141 3.42 -6.38 9.94
C ASP A 141 2.22 -6.95 10.71
N LEU A 142 2.44 -7.76 11.74
CA LEU A 142 1.41 -8.20 12.68
C LEU A 142 0.78 -7.02 13.43
N ASP A 143 1.59 -6.16 14.06
CA ASP A 143 1.12 -4.96 14.77
C ASP A 143 0.26 -4.07 13.86
N ASN A 144 0.73 -3.87 12.63
CA ASN A 144 -0.01 -3.14 11.60
C ASN A 144 -1.32 -3.84 11.23
N HIS A 145 -1.29 -5.16 11.05
CA HIS A 145 -2.47 -5.93 10.67
C HIS A 145 -3.54 -5.87 11.75
N VAL A 146 -3.16 -6.05 13.02
CA VAL A 146 -4.07 -5.94 14.16
C VAL A 146 -4.66 -4.54 14.23
N ALA A 147 -3.81 -3.50 14.17
CA ALA A 147 -4.25 -2.11 14.27
C ALA A 147 -5.19 -1.67 13.13
N THR A 148 -5.04 -2.25 11.93
CA THR A 148 -5.80 -1.83 10.74
C THR A 148 -6.98 -2.72 10.38
N ASN A 149 -6.91 -4.02 10.71
CA ASN A 149 -7.89 -5.00 10.23
C ASN A 149 -8.67 -5.69 11.34
N PHE A 150 -8.12 -5.87 12.56
CA PHE A 150 -8.76 -6.71 13.58
C PHE A 150 -10.19 -6.27 13.86
N PHE A 151 -10.37 -5.02 14.31
CA PHE A 151 -11.70 -4.51 14.66
C PHE A 151 -12.68 -4.51 13.47
N THR A 152 -12.21 -4.12 12.28
CA THR A 152 -13.05 -4.08 11.08
C THR A 152 -13.46 -5.49 10.64
N ARG A 153 -12.57 -6.48 10.73
CA ARG A 153 -12.86 -7.87 10.38
C ARG A 153 -13.77 -8.51 11.41
N SER A 154 -13.52 -8.32 12.71
CA SER A 154 -14.40 -8.83 13.78
C SER A 154 -15.80 -8.26 13.65
N ARG A 155 -15.95 -6.95 13.41
CA ARG A 155 -17.26 -6.33 13.18
C ARG A 155 -17.98 -6.92 11.96
N ARG A 156 -17.26 -7.20 10.86
CA ARG A 156 -17.83 -7.85 9.68
C ARG A 156 -18.24 -9.28 9.97
N TRP A 157 -17.43 -10.02 10.71
CA TRP A 157 -17.74 -11.39 11.09
C TRP A 157 -18.97 -11.45 12.00
N ILE A 158 -19.05 -10.59 13.03
CA ILE A 158 -20.24 -10.47 13.89
C ILE A 158 -21.47 -10.12 13.04
N ARG A 159 -21.37 -9.14 12.14
CA ARG A 159 -22.46 -8.84 11.19
C ARG A 159 -22.85 -10.04 10.36
N LEU A 160 -21.89 -10.78 9.81
CA LEU A 160 -22.18 -11.99 9.05
C LEU A 160 -22.89 -13.03 9.91
N GLN A 161 -22.49 -13.24 11.17
CA GLN A 161 -23.16 -14.18 12.08
C GLN A 161 -24.59 -13.74 12.42
N LEU A 162 -24.83 -12.43 12.53
CA LEU A 162 -26.15 -11.87 12.77
C LEU A 162 -27.03 -11.87 11.49
N GLU A 163 -26.45 -11.52 10.34
CA GLU A 163 -27.11 -11.48 9.02
C GLU A 163 -27.34 -12.88 8.45
N HIS A 164 -26.53 -13.89 8.79
CA HIS A 164 -26.80 -15.30 8.42
C HIS A 164 -28.13 -15.81 8.99
N LYS A 165 -28.67 -15.16 10.03
CA LYS A 165 -30.03 -15.42 10.54
C LYS A 165 -31.14 -14.78 9.68
N LEU A 166 -30.81 -14.01 8.63
CA LEU A 166 -31.75 -13.17 7.85
C LEU A 166 -31.49 -13.21 6.33
N GLU A 167 -31.39 -14.41 5.74
CA GLU A 167 -31.28 -14.71 4.29
C GLU A 167 -29.88 -14.84 3.67
N HIS A 168 -29.73 -15.92 2.89
CA HIS A 168 -28.56 -16.31 2.11
C HIS A 168 -28.36 -15.44 0.86
N LYS A 169 -27.30 -14.61 0.81
CA LYS A 169 -26.75 -14.11 -0.49
C LYS A 169 -25.22 -14.06 -0.53
N LEU A 170 -24.67 -14.98 -1.33
CA LEU A 170 -23.44 -14.92 -2.15
C LEU A 170 -22.33 -13.96 -1.66
N HIS A 171 -21.38 -14.46 -0.86
CA HIS A 171 -20.25 -13.65 -0.36
C HIS A 171 -18.87 -13.99 -0.94
N PHE A 172 -18.75 -14.90 -1.92
CA PHE A 172 -17.45 -15.45 -2.32
C PHE A 172 -17.16 -15.46 -3.83
N ALA A 173 -17.49 -14.39 -4.56
CA ALA A 173 -16.95 -14.21 -5.90
C ALA A 173 -15.43 -13.87 -5.85
N ASN A 174 -14.62 -14.53 -6.69
CA ASN A 174 -13.15 -14.38 -6.86
C ASN A 174 -12.22 -15.13 -5.87
N MET A 175 -12.57 -16.33 -5.42
CA MET A 175 -11.65 -17.15 -4.60
C MET A 175 -10.41 -17.63 -5.37
N GLU A 176 -10.54 -18.01 -6.64
CA GLU A 176 -9.45 -18.55 -7.46
C GLU A 176 -8.29 -17.57 -7.64
N ALA A 177 -8.59 -16.35 -8.09
CA ALA A 177 -7.58 -15.29 -8.24
C ALA A 177 -6.91 -14.93 -6.89
N ALA A 178 -7.64 -15.08 -5.78
CA ALA A 178 -7.09 -14.86 -4.44
C ALA A 178 -6.14 -15.99 -4.02
N ARG A 179 -6.41 -17.25 -4.38
CA ARG A 179 -5.53 -18.41 -4.12
C ARG A 179 -4.20 -18.26 -4.85
N VAL A 180 -4.20 -18.02 -6.16
CA VAL A 180 -2.97 -17.80 -6.94
C VAL A 180 -2.19 -16.58 -6.43
N LYS A 181 -2.88 -15.48 -6.11
CA LYS A 181 -2.26 -14.28 -5.55
C LYS A 181 -1.60 -14.54 -4.19
N SER A 182 -2.15 -15.45 -3.38
CA SER A 182 -1.58 -15.85 -2.09
C SER A 182 -0.15 -16.38 -2.28
N TRP A 183 0.04 -17.31 -3.21
CA TRP A 183 1.35 -17.88 -3.56
C TRP A 183 2.34 -16.86 -4.09
N ALA A 184 1.92 -16.03 -5.04
CA ALA A 184 2.77 -14.95 -5.57
C ALA A 184 3.12 -13.89 -4.49
N SER A 185 2.34 -13.82 -3.40
CA SER A 185 2.54 -12.86 -2.32
C SER A 185 3.32 -13.40 -1.12
N SER A 186 3.34 -14.72 -0.93
CA SER A 186 3.97 -15.41 0.21
C SER A 186 5.48 -15.59 0.08
N GLN A 187 6.05 -15.37 -1.11
CA GLN A 187 7.50 -15.35 -1.29
C GLN A 187 8.11 -14.12 -0.65
N ALA A 188 9.31 -14.26 -0.08
CA ALA A 188 10.08 -13.14 0.44
C ALA A 188 10.31 -12.15 -0.70
N LYS A 189 9.51 -11.08 -0.73
CA LYS A 189 9.59 -10.11 -1.81
C LYS A 189 10.88 -9.34 -1.74
N PHE A 190 11.46 -9.15 -0.55
CA PHE A 190 12.68 -8.41 -0.34
C PHE A 190 13.39 -8.96 0.91
N ILE A 191 14.72 -9.10 0.84
CA ILE A 191 15.59 -9.29 2.02
C ILE A 191 16.14 -7.93 2.47
N THR A 192 16.39 -7.77 3.77
CA THR A 192 16.97 -6.55 4.32
C THR A 192 18.47 -6.69 4.48
N ILE A 193 19.23 -5.76 3.89
CA ILE A 193 20.67 -5.65 4.01
C ILE A 193 20.97 -4.38 4.83
N ASN A 194 21.42 -4.57 6.06
CA ASN A 194 22.00 -3.53 6.92
C ASN A 194 23.53 -3.73 7.01
N SER A 195 24.25 -2.92 7.77
CA SER A 195 25.72 -3.05 7.89
C SER A 195 26.18 -4.45 8.32
N ALA A 196 25.48 -5.11 9.26
CA ALA A 196 25.86 -6.43 9.75
C ALA A 196 25.63 -7.55 8.72
N SER A 197 24.57 -7.44 7.91
CA SER A 197 24.34 -8.30 6.74
C SER A 197 25.36 -8.01 5.63
N LEU A 198 25.69 -6.74 5.40
CA LEU A 198 26.64 -6.32 4.36
C LEU A 198 28.04 -6.87 4.63
N LEU A 199 28.57 -6.77 5.85
CA LEU A 199 29.86 -7.33 6.22
C LEU A 199 29.97 -8.83 5.86
N ARG A 200 28.90 -9.60 6.12
CA ARG A 200 28.86 -11.03 5.78
C ARG A 200 28.83 -11.30 4.29
N LEU A 201 28.05 -10.51 3.56
CA LEU A 201 27.98 -10.60 2.10
C LEU A 201 29.32 -10.24 1.46
N LEU A 202 30.00 -9.20 1.94
CA LEU A 202 31.33 -8.81 1.45
C LEU A 202 32.37 -9.90 1.74
N LYS A 203 32.37 -10.50 2.94
CA LYS A 203 33.25 -11.64 3.24
C LYS A 203 32.97 -12.83 2.33
N ALA A 204 31.70 -13.16 2.12
CA ALA A 204 31.30 -14.25 1.22
C ALA A 204 31.63 -13.94 -0.25
N ALA A 205 31.70 -12.66 -0.62
CA ALA A 205 32.13 -12.19 -1.94
C ALA A 205 33.66 -12.13 -2.08
N GLY A 206 34.45 -12.47 -1.04
CA GLY A 206 35.91 -12.52 -1.12
C GLY A 206 36.61 -11.17 -0.93
N TRP A 207 35.94 -10.17 -0.36
CA TRP A 207 36.58 -8.86 -0.11
C TRP A 207 37.64 -8.94 0.99
N ALA A 208 38.80 -8.33 0.74
CA ALA A 208 39.93 -8.24 1.67
C ALA A 208 39.73 -7.17 2.76
N ASP A 209 40.59 -7.20 3.79
CA ASP A 209 40.68 -6.18 4.86
C ASP A 209 39.38 -5.93 5.63
N LEU A 210 38.51 -6.94 5.71
CA LEU A 210 37.25 -6.84 6.43
C LEU A 210 37.41 -7.17 7.92
N PRO A 211 36.82 -6.37 8.83
CA PRO A 211 36.77 -6.68 10.26
C PRO A 211 36.28 -8.09 10.55
N SER A 212 36.72 -8.69 11.67
CA SER A 212 36.27 -10.03 12.08
C SER A 212 34.74 -10.11 12.25
N LEU A 213 34.16 -11.31 12.13
CA LEU A 213 32.72 -11.52 12.40
C LEU A 213 32.38 -11.58 13.90
N SER A 214 33.33 -11.21 14.76
CA SER A 214 33.12 -11.07 16.21
C SER A 214 32.27 -9.83 16.51
N PRO A 215 31.65 -9.74 17.71
CA PRO A 215 30.93 -8.53 18.11
C PRO A 215 31.77 -7.25 18.06
N ALA A 216 33.08 -7.35 18.32
CA ALA A 216 34.00 -6.22 18.22
C ALA A 216 34.23 -5.80 16.77
N GLY A 217 34.48 -6.75 15.87
CA GLY A 217 34.64 -6.46 14.44
C GLY A 217 33.36 -5.94 13.79
N GLU A 218 32.18 -6.43 14.20
CA GLU A 218 30.89 -5.88 13.73
C GLU A 218 30.67 -4.43 14.19
N LYS A 219 31.10 -4.07 15.40
CA LYS A 219 31.07 -2.69 15.90
C LYS A 219 32.02 -1.81 15.09
N GLN A 220 33.25 -2.28 14.82
CA GLN A 220 34.23 -1.59 13.98
C GLN A 220 33.66 -1.31 12.58
N PHE A 221 33.12 -2.34 11.91
CA PHE A 221 32.49 -2.18 10.59
C PHE A 221 31.32 -1.20 10.61
N THR A 222 30.54 -1.18 11.70
CA THR A 222 29.40 -0.26 11.86
C THR A 222 29.86 1.18 12.06
N ALA A 223 30.98 1.42 12.75
CA ALA A 223 31.56 2.75 12.92
C ALA A 223 31.99 3.35 11.57
N GLU A 224 32.56 2.53 10.69
CA GLU A 224 33.05 2.94 9.35
C GLU A 224 32.04 2.68 8.23
N ARG A 225 30.77 2.41 8.56
CA ARG A 225 29.75 1.96 7.58
C ARG A 225 29.66 2.87 6.35
N ALA A 226 29.85 4.18 6.50
CA ALA A 226 29.79 5.12 5.37
C ALA A 226 30.81 4.77 4.28
N SER A 227 32.07 4.55 4.66
CA SER A 227 33.16 4.16 3.76
C SER A 227 32.88 2.82 3.08
N TRP A 228 32.41 1.83 3.85
CA TRP A 228 32.10 0.50 3.29
C TRP A 228 30.94 0.54 2.28
N TRP A 229 29.87 1.25 2.61
CA TRP A 229 28.75 1.43 1.69
C TRP A 229 29.17 2.24 0.44
N GLN A 230 30.06 3.23 0.58
CA GLN A 230 30.62 3.97 -0.56
C GLN A 230 31.40 3.08 -1.53
N ARG A 231 32.18 2.13 -1.03
CA ARG A 231 32.97 1.23 -1.89
C ARG A 231 32.13 0.26 -2.70
N CYS A 232 31.01 -0.22 -2.14
CA CYS A 232 30.19 -1.26 -2.78
C CYS A 232 28.93 -0.72 -3.48
N THR A 233 28.69 0.58 -3.45
CA THR A 233 27.51 1.19 -4.07
C THR A 233 27.84 2.46 -4.85
N ASP A 234 26.97 2.84 -5.79
CA ASP A 234 26.99 4.16 -6.44
C ASP A 234 26.50 5.26 -5.47
N TYR A 235 27.20 5.37 -4.34
CA TYR A 235 26.85 6.22 -3.21
C TYR A 235 26.84 7.70 -3.60
N GLN A 236 27.79 8.11 -4.44
CA GLN A 236 28.00 9.51 -4.84
C GLN A 236 26.84 10.07 -5.68
N SER A 237 26.37 9.30 -6.67
CA SER A 237 25.24 9.69 -7.52
C SER A 237 23.93 9.86 -6.75
N PHE A 238 23.84 9.20 -5.60
CA PHE A 238 22.68 9.29 -4.73
C PHE A 238 22.82 10.40 -3.67
N CYS A 239 24.02 10.65 -3.15
CA CYS A 239 24.29 11.71 -2.18
C CYS A 239 24.06 13.13 -2.72
N THR A 240 24.29 13.39 -4.01
CA THR A 240 23.92 14.67 -4.64
C THR A 240 22.40 14.93 -4.59
N HIS A 241 21.58 13.87 -4.58
CA HIS A 241 20.13 13.98 -4.37
C HIS A 241 19.76 14.16 -2.89
N THR A 242 20.60 13.66 -1.97
CA THR A 242 20.42 13.79 -0.52
C THR A 242 20.58 15.21 -0.03
N GLU A 243 21.55 15.95 -0.57
CA GLU A 243 21.80 17.36 -0.26
C GLU A 243 20.59 18.23 -0.58
N ARG A 244 20.01 18.07 -1.78
CA ARG A 244 18.81 18.81 -2.22
C ARG A 244 17.56 18.51 -1.41
N THR A 245 17.50 17.34 -0.75
CA THR A 245 16.29 16.89 -0.04
C THR A 245 16.45 16.83 1.48
N HIS A 246 17.64 17.17 2.00
CA HIS A 246 18.04 17.01 3.41
C HIS A 246 17.74 15.59 3.95
N ARG A 247 18.01 14.56 3.13
CA ARG A 247 17.71 13.15 3.47
C ARG A 247 18.98 12.33 3.49
N GLU A 248 19.37 11.80 4.63
CA GLU A 248 20.58 10.98 4.78
C GLU A 248 20.31 9.50 4.52
N PHE A 249 21.31 8.80 3.99
CA PHE A 249 21.23 7.35 3.81
C PHE A 249 21.33 6.63 5.16
N HIS A 250 20.36 5.78 5.46
CA HIS A 250 20.28 5.06 6.73
C HIS A 250 21.07 3.73 6.73
N PHE A 251 21.94 3.49 5.75
CA PHE A 251 22.79 2.29 5.69
C PHE A 251 22.00 0.98 5.74
N GLN A 252 20.80 1.01 5.15
CA GLN A 252 19.91 -0.13 5.06
C GLN A 252 19.17 -0.12 3.73
N VAL A 253 19.13 -1.27 3.07
CA VAL A 253 18.35 -1.47 1.86
C VAL A 253 17.49 -2.73 1.95
N GLU A 254 16.38 -2.75 1.21
CA GLU A 254 15.58 -3.96 0.96
C GLU A 254 15.72 -4.34 -0.52
N THR A 255 16.06 -5.58 -0.85
CA THR A 255 16.28 -6.01 -2.25
C THR A 255 15.63 -7.35 -2.55
N ASP A 256 15.11 -7.48 -3.77
CA ASP A 256 14.62 -8.76 -4.33
C ASP A 256 15.63 -9.41 -5.28
N GLY A 257 16.84 -8.84 -5.37
CA GLY A 257 17.87 -9.22 -6.32
C GLY A 257 17.68 -8.63 -7.72
N ILE A 258 16.68 -7.77 -7.95
CA ILE A 258 16.50 -7.01 -9.20
C ILE A 258 16.28 -5.52 -8.94
N SER A 259 15.51 -5.20 -7.92
CA SER A 259 15.26 -3.85 -7.45
C SER A 259 15.72 -3.68 -6.02
N VAL A 260 16.19 -2.48 -5.70
CA VAL A 260 16.61 -2.09 -4.36
C VAL A 260 15.71 -0.95 -3.85
N SER A 261 15.28 -1.04 -2.60
CA SER A 261 14.60 0.01 -1.86
C SER A 261 15.56 0.53 -0.79
N ILE A 262 16.05 1.74 -1.00
CA ILE A 262 17.06 2.41 -0.19
C ILE A 262 16.35 3.18 0.91
N LEU A 263 16.69 2.89 2.17
CA LEU A 263 16.11 3.55 3.33
C LEU A 263 16.82 4.87 3.61
N MET A 264 16.04 5.93 3.64
CA MET A 264 16.49 7.30 3.87
C MET A 264 15.89 7.87 5.14
N PHE A 265 16.63 8.74 5.80
CA PHE A 265 16.19 9.42 7.00
C PHE A 265 16.33 10.93 6.83
N GLN A 266 15.26 11.67 7.13
CA GLN A 266 15.29 13.12 7.19
C GLN A 266 15.18 13.54 8.65
N PRO A 267 16.23 14.15 9.24
CA PRO A 267 16.15 14.74 10.56
C PRO A 267 15.04 15.80 10.63
N ALA A 268 14.47 16.02 11.82
CA ALA A 268 13.63 17.19 12.04
C ALA A 268 14.51 18.46 11.99
N SER A 269 14.07 19.48 11.25
CA SER A 269 14.80 20.75 11.12
C SER A 269 14.90 21.50 12.46
N GLY A 270 16.11 21.69 12.98
CA GLY A 270 16.51 22.82 13.83
C GLY A 270 16.14 22.80 15.33
N SER A 271 17.02 22.25 16.15
CA SER A 271 17.31 22.71 17.51
C SER A 271 18.30 23.89 17.45
N ALA A 272 17.83 25.06 17.05
CA ALA A 272 18.52 26.33 17.25
C ALA A 272 17.53 27.30 17.90
N SER A 273 17.99 27.98 18.94
CA SER A 273 17.27 28.86 19.85
C SER A 273 16.29 29.83 19.18
N ALA A 274 15.04 29.42 19.07
CA ALA A 274 13.87 30.29 18.95
C ALA A 274 12.98 30.04 20.17
N PRO A 275 12.32 31.06 20.74
CA PRO A 275 11.48 30.89 21.93
C PRO A 275 10.41 29.82 21.66
N PRO A 276 10.00 29.06 22.69
CA PRO A 276 9.32 27.79 22.51
C PRO A 276 8.00 27.98 21.79
N VAL A 277 7.98 27.68 20.49
CA VAL A 277 6.72 27.47 19.79
C VAL A 277 6.18 26.12 20.27
N ALA A 278 5.13 26.22 21.08
CA ALA A 278 4.46 25.12 21.76
C ALA A 278 4.18 23.90 20.86
N PRO A 279 4.18 22.67 21.43
CA PRO A 279 4.09 21.43 20.67
C PRO A 279 2.70 21.26 20.04
N ASN A 280 2.56 21.59 18.75
CA ASN A 280 1.30 21.40 18.03
C ASN A 280 1.49 20.94 16.57
N SER A 281 1.58 19.62 16.34
CA SER A 281 1.22 19.08 15.01
C SER A 281 0.68 17.65 14.94
N LYS A 282 0.51 16.92 16.05
CA LYS A 282 -0.31 15.68 16.03
C LYS A 282 -1.31 15.48 17.15
N LYS A 283 -1.41 16.34 18.18
CA LYS A 283 -2.59 16.40 19.09
C LYS A 283 -3.68 17.38 18.62
N ARG A 284 -3.40 18.20 17.59
CA ARG A 284 -4.32 19.16 16.95
C ARG A 284 -5.03 18.63 15.68
N LYS A 285 -5.41 17.34 15.64
CA LYS A 285 -6.37 16.80 14.64
C LYS A 285 -7.47 15.92 15.25
N ARG A 286 -7.55 15.84 16.59
CA ARG A 286 -8.65 15.17 17.29
C ARG A 286 -9.08 15.83 18.61
N ARG A 287 -8.33 16.82 19.13
CA ARG A 287 -8.79 17.73 20.20
C ARG A 287 -8.98 19.19 19.75
N GLN A 288 -8.65 19.50 18.49
CA GLN A 288 -9.17 20.69 17.78
C GLN A 288 -10.29 20.31 16.80
N GLN A 289 -10.85 19.11 16.98
CA GLN A 289 -12.12 18.72 16.34
C GLN A 289 -13.31 19.07 17.25
N GLN A 290 -13.06 19.81 18.33
CA GLN A 290 -14.07 20.41 19.20
C GLN A 290 -13.93 21.93 19.33
N GLN A 291 -13.11 22.60 18.49
CA GLN A 291 -13.07 24.08 18.49
C GLN A 291 -12.63 24.77 17.17
N THR A 292 -12.63 24.06 16.02
CA THR A 292 -12.84 24.67 14.68
C THR A 292 -13.59 23.65 13.82
N SER A 293 -14.82 23.34 14.19
CA SER A 293 -15.68 22.36 13.51
C SER A 293 -16.32 22.90 12.22
N SER A 294 -15.92 24.08 11.73
CA SER A 294 -16.58 24.77 10.61
C SER A 294 -15.84 24.76 9.27
N ALA A 295 -14.54 24.49 9.21
CA ALA A 295 -13.78 24.58 7.95
C ALA A 295 -13.97 23.31 7.09
N TRP A 296 -14.61 23.48 5.92
CA TRP A 296 -14.94 22.42 4.96
C TRP A 296 -13.95 22.30 3.80
N VAL A 297 -12.92 23.16 3.76
CA VAL A 297 -11.71 23.01 2.95
C VAL A 297 -10.50 22.97 3.88
N SER A 298 -9.46 22.20 3.54
CA SER A 298 -8.24 22.12 4.33
C SER A 298 -7.39 23.40 4.24
N GLY A 299 -7.38 24.22 5.29
CA GLY A 299 -6.52 25.41 5.37
C GLY A 299 -7.28 26.63 5.89
N LEU A 300 -6.70 27.81 5.67
CA LEU A 300 -7.40 29.09 5.78
C LEU A 300 -7.58 29.69 4.38
N PRO A 301 -8.69 30.38 4.12
CA PRO A 301 -8.92 31.02 2.83
C PRO A 301 -7.84 32.08 2.57
N ASP A 302 -7.35 32.12 1.34
CA ASP A 302 -6.27 32.98 0.89
C ASP A 302 -6.64 33.47 -0.50
N SER A 303 -7.05 34.74 -0.62
CA SER A 303 -7.54 35.33 -1.87
C SER A 303 -6.48 35.32 -2.98
N GLN A 304 -5.19 35.22 -2.64
CA GLN A 304 -4.10 35.07 -3.62
C GLN A 304 -4.23 33.76 -4.42
N LEU A 305 -4.97 32.78 -3.92
CA LEU A 305 -5.25 31.53 -4.64
C LEU A 305 -6.07 31.75 -5.92
N LEU A 306 -6.86 32.82 -6.02
CA LEU A 306 -7.59 33.18 -7.24
C LEU A 306 -6.66 33.65 -8.36
N GLN A 307 -5.47 34.15 -8.00
CA GLN A 307 -4.45 34.61 -8.95
C GLN A 307 -3.57 33.45 -9.46
N ALA A 308 -3.81 32.22 -9.00
CA ALA A 308 -3.06 31.07 -9.47
C ALA A 308 -3.24 30.92 -11.00
N PRO A 309 -2.17 30.60 -11.74
CA PRO A 309 -2.23 30.49 -13.21
C PRO A 309 -3.21 29.41 -13.67
N ARG A 310 -3.53 28.45 -12.80
CA ARG A 310 -4.43 27.36 -13.06
C ARG A 310 -5.09 26.90 -11.77
N ILE A 311 -6.41 26.78 -11.77
CA ILE A 311 -7.21 26.24 -10.66
C ILE A 311 -7.99 25.05 -11.20
N VAL A 312 -7.94 23.92 -10.51
CA VAL A 312 -8.56 22.66 -10.95
C VAL A 312 -9.44 22.08 -9.85
N GLY A 313 -10.72 21.83 -10.14
CA GLY A 313 -11.59 21.01 -9.30
C GLY A 313 -11.49 19.55 -9.70
N LEU A 314 -11.16 18.67 -8.77
CA LEU A 314 -10.90 17.25 -9.02
C LEU A 314 -11.80 16.38 -8.15
N ASP A 315 -12.65 15.59 -8.82
CA ASP A 315 -13.45 14.51 -8.25
C ASP A 315 -12.71 13.17 -8.39
N PRO A 316 -12.13 12.62 -7.31
CA PRO A 316 -11.48 11.33 -7.34
C PRO A 316 -12.52 10.21 -7.35
N GLY A 317 -12.42 9.28 -8.31
CA GLY A 317 -13.44 8.26 -8.54
C GLY A 317 -12.98 6.82 -8.33
N ARG A 318 -13.90 5.86 -8.57
CA ARG A 318 -13.60 4.42 -8.68
C ARG A 318 -13.84 3.83 -10.07
N LYS A 319 -14.70 4.43 -10.89
CA LYS A 319 -14.90 4.07 -12.31
C LYS A 319 -13.87 4.79 -13.18
N ALA A 320 -13.80 6.11 -13.05
CA ALA A 320 -12.62 6.90 -13.39
C ALA A 320 -11.65 6.94 -12.20
N LEU A 321 -10.35 7.01 -12.46
CA LEU A 321 -9.33 7.35 -11.46
C LEU A 321 -9.63 8.72 -10.86
N PHE A 322 -9.96 9.67 -11.72
CA PHE A 322 -10.46 11.00 -11.40
C PHE A 322 -11.17 11.61 -12.60
N THR A 323 -12.04 12.57 -12.33
CA THR A 323 -12.57 13.56 -13.28
C THR A 323 -12.22 14.94 -12.72
N ALA A 324 -11.73 15.83 -13.56
CA ALA A 324 -11.32 17.16 -13.17
C ALA A 324 -11.81 18.20 -14.18
N VAL A 325 -12.02 19.42 -13.70
CA VAL A 325 -12.37 20.58 -14.51
C VAL A 325 -11.41 21.73 -14.20
N VAL A 326 -11.01 22.45 -15.25
CA VAL A 326 -10.13 23.62 -15.13
C VAL A 326 -11.01 24.87 -15.01
N HIS A 327 -10.73 25.73 -14.03
CA HIS A 327 -11.45 26.97 -13.84
C HIS A 327 -11.35 27.88 -15.07
N SER A 328 -12.48 28.50 -15.42
CA SER A 328 -12.62 29.47 -16.48
C SER A 328 -13.80 30.38 -16.13
N GLN A 329 -13.56 31.69 -16.00
CA GLN A 329 -14.61 32.65 -15.68
C GLN A 329 -15.74 32.65 -16.73
N PRO A 330 -15.46 32.60 -18.05
CA PRO A 330 -16.51 32.42 -19.06
C PRO A 330 -17.37 31.18 -18.84
N ALA A 331 -16.77 30.03 -18.47
CA ALA A 331 -17.53 28.80 -18.20
C ALA A 331 -18.37 28.90 -16.91
N ALA A 332 -17.85 29.56 -15.87
CA ALA A 332 -18.57 29.83 -14.62
C ALA A 332 -19.79 30.74 -14.86
N ASP A 333 -19.60 31.83 -15.60
CA ASP A 333 -20.66 32.77 -15.97
C ASP A 333 -21.74 32.10 -16.82
N SER A 334 -21.30 31.26 -17.76
CA SER A 334 -22.20 30.43 -18.57
C SER A 334 -23.02 29.49 -17.70
N LEU A 335 -22.54 29.11 -16.51
CA LEU A 335 -23.24 28.18 -15.64
C LEU A 335 -24.60 28.73 -15.17
N HIS A 336 -24.67 30.04 -14.95
CA HIS A 336 -25.81 30.75 -14.36
C HIS A 336 -26.62 31.60 -15.36
N ARG A 337 -26.06 31.98 -16.51
CA ARG A 337 -26.77 32.81 -17.51
C ARG A 337 -27.77 32.01 -18.37
N GLY A 338 -28.89 32.65 -18.70
CA GLY A 338 -30.03 32.05 -19.41
C GLY A 338 -29.83 31.75 -20.91
N ARG A 339 -28.76 32.18 -21.58
CA ARG A 339 -28.41 31.67 -22.92
C ARG A 339 -27.34 30.58 -22.78
N PRO A 340 -27.41 29.49 -23.57
CA PRO A 340 -26.29 28.55 -23.66
C PRO A 340 -25.10 29.30 -24.28
N CYS A 341 -24.29 29.94 -23.47
CA CYS A 341 -22.97 30.38 -23.88
C CYS A 341 -22.14 29.11 -24.13
N GLU A 342 -21.43 29.08 -25.27
CA GLU A 342 -20.68 27.93 -25.77
C GLU A 342 -19.50 27.52 -24.88
N SER A 343 -19.07 28.42 -23.98
CA SER A 343 -17.90 28.20 -23.12
C SER A 343 -18.16 27.12 -22.08
N LYS A 344 -17.51 25.97 -22.25
CA LYS A 344 -17.55 24.84 -21.32
C LYS A 344 -16.26 24.78 -20.51
N TYR A 345 -16.34 24.19 -19.33
CA TYR A 345 -15.16 23.85 -18.56
C TYR A 345 -14.33 22.80 -19.29
N ASP A 346 -13.03 23.07 -19.44
CA ASP A 346 -12.09 22.05 -19.91
C ASP A 346 -12.06 20.90 -18.93
N THR A 347 -12.37 19.70 -19.44
CA THR A 347 -12.50 18.49 -18.64
C THR A 347 -11.31 17.58 -18.87
N LEU A 348 -10.70 17.12 -17.78
CA LEU A 348 -9.65 16.11 -17.77
C LEU A 348 -10.13 14.88 -17.02
N SER A 349 -10.02 13.70 -17.61
CA SER A 349 -10.32 12.46 -16.89
C SER A 349 -9.35 11.35 -17.24
N TRP A 350 -9.12 10.46 -16.27
CA TRP A 350 -8.41 9.21 -16.50
C TRP A 350 -9.29 8.05 -16.07
N SER A 351 -9.64 7.15 -16.97
CA SER A 351 -10.36 5.94 -16.60
C SER A 351 -9.49 4.98 -15.77
N CYS A 352 -10.10 4.13 -14.93
CA CYS A 352 -9.36 3.07 -14.24
C CYS A 352 -8.70 2.09 -15.23
N SER A 353 -9.30 1.87 -16.40
CA SER A 353 -8.73 1.05 -17.48
C SER A 353 -7.44 1.66 -18.03
N ARG A 354 -7.48 2.95 -18.39
CA ARG A 354 -6.31 3.72 -18.86
C ARG A 354 -5.20 3.73 -17.80
N TRP A 355 -5.55 3.96 -16.53
CA TRP A 355 -4.60 3.89 -15.42
C TRP A 355 -3.93 2.51 -15.31
N ARG A 356 -4.70 1.42 -15.34
CA ARG A 356 -4.17 0.04 -15.23
C ARG A 356 -3.26 -0.34 -16.39
N GLU A 357 -3.49 0.25 -17.54
CA GLU A 357 -2.69 0.06 -18.75
C GLU A 357 -1.38 0.85 -18.67
N ALA A 358 -1.48 2.16 -18.46
CA ALA A 358 -0.32 3.05 -18.32
C ALA A 358 0.60 2.64 -17.17
N SER A 359 0.04 2.17 -16.04
CA SER A 359 0.82 1.69 -14.89
C SER A 359 1.43 0.29 -15.09
N GLY A 360 1.19 -0.36 -16.23
CA GLY A 360 1.71 -1.71 -16.54
C GLY A 360 1.00 -2.84 -15.80
N ILE A 361 -0.06 -2.57 -15.02
CA ILE A 361 -0.78 -3.60 -14.25
C ILE A 361 -1.43 -4.63 -15.18
N LYS A 362 -2.13 -4.19 -16.23
CA LYS A 362 -2.74 -5.10 -17.22
C LYS A 362 -1.68 -6.02 -17.85
N HIS A 363 -0.58 -5.42 -18.31
CA HIS A 363 0.53 -6.13 -18.92
C HIS A 363 1.13 -7.18 -17.97
N ARG A 364 1.35 -6.82 -16.70
CA ARG A 364 1.87 -7.74 -15.69
C ARG A 364 0.93 -8.93 -15.45
N LEU A 365 -0.37 -8.66 -15.30
CA LEU A 365 -1.36 -9.71 -15.07
C LEU A 365 -1.42 -10.67 -16.27
N ARG A 366 -1.51 -10.14 -17.50
CA ARG A 366 -1.49 -10.93 -18.74
C ARG A 366 -0.25 -11.80 -18.85
N LYS A 367 0.94 -11.26 -18.60
CA LYS A 367 2.20 -12.03 -18.67
C LYS A 367 2.29 -13.08 -17.57
N SER A 368 1.91 -12.74 -16.33
CA SER A 368 1.93 -13.69 -15.22
C SER A 368 0.98 -14.87 -15.47
N GLU A 369 -0.22 -14.58 -15.99
CA GLU A 369 -1.20 -15.60 -16.35
C GLU A 369 -0.74 -16.45 -17.53
N LEU A 370 -0.18 -15.84 -18.58
CA LEU A 370 0.41 -16.57 -19.71
C LEU A 370 1.50 -17.55 -19.24
N TRP A 371 2.41 -17.10 -18.37
CA TRP A 371 3.49 -17.94 -17.85
C TRP A 371 2.97 -19.07 -16.96
N LEU A 372 1.88 -18.84 -16.22
CA LEU A 372 1.24 -19.86 -15.40
C LEU A 372 0.43 -20.86 -16.25
N ASN A 373 -0.24 -20.41 -17.31
CA ASN A 373 -0.97 -21.28 -18.24
C ASN A 373 -0.05 -22.25 -18.99
N ARG A 374 1.24 -21.89 -19.16
CA ARG A 374 2.28 -22.80 -19.67
C ARG A 374 2.69 -23.89 -18.68
N LYS A 375 2.20 -23.83 -17.44
CA LYS A 375 2.42 -24.83 -16.38
C LYS A 375 1.08 -25.27 -15.79
N PRO A 376 0.27 -26.07 -16.53
CA PRO A 376 -1.09 -26.43 -16.11
C PRO A 376 -1.11 -27.20 -14.78
N ALA A 377 -0.15 -28.11 -14.55
CA ALA A 377 -0.05 -28.86 -13.29
C ALA A 377 0.16 -27.94 -12.08
N LEU A 378 1.11 -27.00 -12.17
CA LEU A 378 1.31 -25.98 -11.14
C LEU A 378 0.04 -25.15 -10.95
N LYS A 379 -0.58 -24.66 -12.04
CA LYS A 379 -1.80 -23.85 -11.97
C LYS A 379 -2.92 -24.58 -11.22
N ALA A 380 -3.16 -25.85 -11.52
CA ALA A 380 -4.14 -26.68 -10.84
C ALA A 380 -3.83 -26.78 -9.33
N ALA A 381 -2.59 -27.12 -8.97
CA ALA A 381 -2.17 -27.18 -7.57
C ALA A 381 -2.36 -25.83 -6.83
N LEU A 382 -2.02 -24.70 -7.46
CA LEU A 382 -2.24 -23.38 -6.84
C LEU A 382 -3.73 -23.07 -6.61
N LEU A 383 -4.61 -23.58 -7.49
CA LEU A 383 -6.06 -23.42 -7.38
C LEU A 383 -6.65 -24.36 -6.35
N ASP A 384 -6.13 -25.58 -6.20
CA ASP A 384 -6.63 -26.60 -5.26
C ASP A 384 -6.15 -26.38 -3.82
N THR A 385 -5.31 -25.37 -3.59
CA THR A 385 -4.77 -25.05 -2.27
C THR A 385 -5.89 -24.87 -1.23
N PRO A 386 -5.91 -25.68 -0.15
CA PRO A 386 -6.85 -25.51 0.96
C PRO A 386 -6.77 -24.10 1.54
N THR A 387 -7.85 -23.60 2.14
CA THR A 387 -7.84 -22.24 2.71
C THR A 387 -6.98 -22.18 3.98
N ALA A 388 -6.17 -21.13 4.12
CA ALA A 388 -5.45 -20.82 5.36
C ALA A 388 -6.36 -20.17 6.43
N LYS A 389 -7.60 -19.82 6.06
CA LYS A 389 -8.58 -19.16 6.95
C LYS A 389 -9.44 -20.20 7.65
N VAL A 390 -8.81 -20.97 8.51
CA VAL A 390 -9.43 -22.07 9.27
C VAL A 390 -9.29 -21.79 10.76
N TRP A 391 -10.07 -22.51 11.56
CA TRP A 391 -10.08 -22.39 13.02
C TRP A 391 -9.55 -23.66 13.71
N SER A 392 -9.29 -24.73 12.95
CA SER A 392 -8.84 -26.05 13.42
C SER A 392 -7.41 -26.34 12.95
N THR A 393 -6.57 -26.88 13.85
CA THR A 393 -5.20 -27.31 13.57
C THR A 393 -5.16 -28.37 12.48
N ASP A 394 -6.03 -29.38 12.52
CA ASP A 394 -6.14 -30.42 11.49
C ASP A 394 -6.36 -29.84 10.09
N GLN A 395 -7.30 -28.89 9.97
CA GLN A 395 -7.57 -28.22 8.70
C GLN A 395 -6.37 -27.37 8.24
N PHE A 396 -5.64 -26.77 9.17
CA PHE A 396 -4.45 -25.99 8.87
C PHE A 396 -3.26 -26.88 8.49
N MET A 397 -3.14 -28.07 9.08
CA MET A 397 -2.14 -29.07 8.70
C MET A 397 -2.34 -29.55 7.26
N LEU A 398 -3.60 -29.75 6.83
CA LEU A 398 -3.92 -30.00 5.41
C LEU A 398 -3.45 -28.85 4.50
N HIS A 399 -3.64 -27.60 4.93
CA HIS A 399 -3.11 -26.43 4.22
C HIS A 399 -1.58 -26.47 4.14
N ILE A 400 -0.88 -26.75 5.26
CA ILE A 400 0.59 -26.81 5.31
C ILE A 400 1.11 -27.90 4.39
N LYS A 401 0.57 -29.12 4.48
CA LYS A 401 0.99 -30.26 3.65
C LYS A 401 0.92 -29.92 2.17
N HIS A 402 -0.23 -29.45 1.71
CA HIS A 402 -0.42 -29.02 0.34
C HIS A 402 0.52 -27.85 -0.03
N ARG A 403 0.69 -26.87 0.87
CA ARG A 403 1.56 -25.71 0.60
C ARG A 403 3.02 -26.12 0.41
N LEU A 404 3.54 -26.98 1.28
CA LEU A 404 4.95 -27.38 1.24
C LEU A 404 5.23 -28.39 0.13
N GLN A 405 4.25 -29.24 -0.23
CA GLN A 405 4.36 -30.13 -1.38
C GLN A 405 4.61 -29.36 -2.69
N HIS A 406 3.96 -28.22 -2.88
CA HIS A 406 4.09 -27.41 -4.11
C HIS A 406 4.97 -26.16 -3.95
N ALA A 407 5.57 -25.94 -2.77
CA ALA A 407 6.42 -24.78 -2.50
C ALA A 407 7.66 -24.71 -3.41
N PRO A 408 8.43 -25.79 -3.65
CA PRO A 408 9.62 -25.72 -4.50
C PRO A 408 9.31 -25.20 -5.91
N GLU A 409 8.28 -25.76 -6.56
CA GLU A 409 7.90 -25.35 -7.91
C GLU A 409 7.32 -23.93 -7.94
N ALA A 410 6.49 -23.56 -6.96
CA ALA A 410 5.92 -22.22 -6.86
C ALA A 410 7.01 -21.16 -6.60
N ILE A 411 7.96 -21.44 -5.70
CA ILE A 411 9.13 -20.60 -5.40
C ILE A 411 9.97 -20.40 -6.66
N ALA A 412 10.31 -21.48 -7.37
CA ALA A 412 11.02 -21.39 -8.64
C ALA A 412 10.25 -20.55 -9.67
N HIS A 413 8.93 -20.73 -9.80
CA HIS A 413 8.11 -20.03 -10.78
C HIS A 413 8.02 -18.52 -10.50
N PHE A 414 7.52 -18.08 -9.33
CA PHE A 414 7.34 -16.64 -9.08
C PHE A 414 8.62 -15.92 -8.60
N GLY A 415 9.64 -16.68 -8.19
CA GLY A 415 10.98 -16.20 -7.84
C GLY A 415 11.90 -16.00 -9.05
N ASP A 416 11.53 -16.54 -10.21
CA ASP A 416 12.22 -16.34 -11.48
C ASP A 416 12.50 -14.84 -11.75
N ARG A 417 13.70 -14.57 -12.26
CA ARG A 417 14.17 -13.24 -12.68
C ARG A 417 13.13 -12.50 -13.52
N ARG A 418 12.42 -13.18 -14.42
CA ARG A 418 11.40 -12.55 -15.29
C ARG A 418 10.21 -11.98 -14.49
N HIS A 419 9.77 -12.66 -13.42
CA HIS A 419 8.70 -12.17 -12.56
C HIS A 419 9.18 -10.96 -11.74
N ARG A 420 10.42 -10.99 -11.23
CA ARG A 420 11.04 -9.87 -10.52
C ARG A 420 11.19 -8.63 -11.42
N GLN A 421 11.74 -8.80 -12.62
CA GLN A 421 11.84 -7.74 -13.63
C GLN A 421 10.48 -7.17 -14.03
N LEU A 422 9.47 -8.01 -14.19
CA LEU A 422 8.11 -7.57 -14.50
C LEU A 422 7.51 -6.73 -13.36
N ARG A 423 7.76 -7.09 -12.10
CA ARG A 423 7.38 -6.27 -10.93
C ARG A 423 8.10 -4.93 -10.91
N TRP A 424 9.40 -4.93 -11.20
CA TRP A 424 10.22 -3.72 -11.29
C TRP A 424 9.74 -2.78 -12.42
N SER A 425 9.54 -3.32 -13.63
CA SER A 425 9.00 -2.58 -14.78
C SER A 425 7.61 -1.99 -14.48
N THR A 426 6.73 -2.76 -13.81
CA THR A 426 5.42 -2.25 -13.37
C THR A 426 5.55 -1.10 -12.37
N TYR A 427 6.53 -1.16 -11.46
CA TYR A 427 6.80 -0.06 -10.54
C TYR A 427 7.21 1.22 -11.30
N ILE A 428 8.15 1.11 -12.25
CA ILE A 428 8.61 2.23 -13.09
C ILE A 428 7.46 2.82 -13.90
N LYS A 429 6.73 1.98 -14.64
CA LYS A 429 5.57 2.42 -15.45
C LYS A 429 4.51 3.10 -14.61
N ARG A 430 4.27 2.63 -13.38
CA ARG A 430 3.37 3.29 -12.44
C ARG A 430 3.88 4.69 -12.02
N GLN A 431 5.18 4.88 -11.82
CA GLN A 431 5.73 6.22 -11.55
C GLN A 431 5.57 7.15 -12.76
N GLN A 432 5.86 6.66 -13.98
CA GLN A 432 5.66 7.40 -15.22
C GLN A 432 4.18 7.78 -15.42
N ALA A 433 3.26 6.85 -15.16
CA ALA A 433 1.82 7.11 -15.21
C ALA A 433 1.40 8.20 -14.21
N TYR A 434 1.94 8.19 -12.97
CA TYR A 434 1.70 9.27 -12.03
C TYR A 434 2.25 10.60 -12.52
N ALA A 435 3.47 10.62 -13.09
CA ALA A 435 4.06 11.84 -13.64
C ALA A 435 3.20 12.41 -14.78
N ALA A 436 2.71 11.56 -15.69
CA ALA A 436 1.80 11.96 -16.77
C ALA A 436 0.46 12.51 -16.23
N VAL A 437 -0.16 11.84 -15.26
CA VAL A 437 -1.39 12.34 -14.60
C VAL A 437 -1.15 13.68 -13.94
N CYS A 438 -0.09 13.80 -13.15
CA CYS A 438 0.20 15.04 -12.43
C CYS A 438 0.52 16.17 -13.41
N LYS A 439 1.28 15.90 -14.48
CA LYS A 439 1.56 16.88 -15.54
C LYS A 439 0.26 17.34 -16.20
N ALA A 440 -0.65 16.43 -16.55
CA ALA A 440 -1.93 16.80 -17.16
C ALA A 440 -2.82 17.67 -16.24
N ILE A 441 -2.80 17.42 -14.93
CA ILE A 441 -3.56 18.21 -13.95
C ILE A 441 -2.90 19.57 -13.72
N SER A 442 -1.60 19.57 -13.44
CA SER A 442 -0.83 20.76 -13.03
C SER A 442 -0.34 21.65 -14.18
N ASP A 443 -0.40 21.14 -15.40
CA ASP A 443 0.27 21.71 -16.58
C ASP A 443 1.79 21.94 -16.38
N GLY A 444 2.40 21.20 -15.44
CA GLY A 444 3.80 21.35 -15.08
C GLY A 444 4.11 22.52 -14.13
N SER A 445 3.13 23.36 -13.79
CA SER A 445 3.33 24.46 -12.84
C SER A 445 3.15 24.01 -11.37
N ARG A 446 4.05 24.48 -10.50
CA ARG A 446 3.96 24.27 -9.04
C ARG A 446 2.90 25.16 -8.39
N ASP A 447 2.57 26.26 -9.05
CA ASP A 447 1.61 27.25 -8.55
C ASP A 447 0.17 26.88 -8.89
N THR A 448 -0.04 25.82 -9.69
CA THR A 448 -1.36 25.25 -9.93
C THR A 448 -2.03 24.86 -8.61
N VAL A 449 -3.26 25.28 -8.45
CA VAL A 449 -4.10 24.99 -7.29
C VAL A 449 -5.09 23.88 -7.64
N VAL A 450 -5.13 22.83 -6.84
CA VAL A 450 -6.04 21.69 -7.02
C VAL A 450 -6.97 21.58 -5.81
N ALA A 451 -8.26 21.81 -6.05
CA ALA A 451 -9.33 21.47 -5.13
C ALA A 451 -9.66 19.98 -5.27
N TYR A 452 -9.29 19.18 -4.27
CA TYR A 452 -9.37 17.73 -4.28
C TYR A 452 -10.56 17.26 -3.44
N GLY A 453 -11.57 16.62 -4.05
CA GLY A 453 -12.70 16.06 -3.32
C GLY A 453 -12.27 15.02 -2.27
N ASP A 454 -12.84 15.08 -1.07
CA ASP A 454 -12.52 14.12 -0.02
C ASP A 454 -12.97 12.69 -0.40
N ALA A 455 -12.04 11.92 -0.96
CA ALA A 455 -12.23 10.56 -1.47
C ALA A 455 -12.49 9.48 -0.39
N SER A 456 -13.18 9.80 0.70
CA SER A 456 -13.44 8.93 1.85
C SER A 456 -14.54 7.89 1.55
N PHE A 457 -14.25 6.98 0.61
CA PHE A 457 -15.17 5.91 0.25
C PHE A 457 -15.38 4.90 1.40
N SER A 458 -16.65 4.61 1.72
CA SER A 458 -16.98 3.54 2.66
C SER A 458 -16.64 2.15 2.08
N SER A 459 -16.26 1.21 2.95
CA SER A 459 -15.93 -0.15 2.50
C SER A 459 -17.14 -0.97 2.01
N SER A 460 -18.36 -0.48 2.23
CA SER A 460 -19.63 -1.13 1.90
C SER A 460 -20.26 -0.63 0.59
N CYS A 461 -19.85 0.52 0.04
CA CYS A 461 -20.49 1.14 -1.14
C CYS A 461 -20.32 0.37 -2.46
N CYS A 462 -19.44 -0.63 -2.50
CA CYS A 462 -18.70 -0.91 -3.71
C CYS A 462 -18.22 -2.38 -3.80
N LYS A 463 -19.15 -3.35 -3.83
CA LYS A 463 -18.82 -4.76 -4.10
C LYS A 463 -18.33 -4.92 -5.56
N GLY A 464 -17.24 -5.66 -5.79
CA GLY A 464 -16.75 -6.04 -7.13
C GLY A 464 -15.75 -5.08 -7.82
N ASN A 465 -15.65 -3.81 -7.41
CA ASN A 465 -14.71 -2.86 -8.04
C ASN A 465 -13.32 -2.88 -7.39
N PRO A 466 -12.24 -2.83 -8.16
CA PRO A 466 -10.89 -2.77 -7.62
C PRO A 466 -10.62 -1.45 -6.89
N SER A 467 -9.72 -1.48 -5.91
CA SER A 467 -9.27 -0.27 -5.23
C SER A 467 -8.55 0.68 -6.21
N THR A 468 -8.93 1.95 -6.15
CA THR A 468 -8.34 3.05 -6.94
C THR A 468 -7.35 3.83 -6.07
N PRO A 469 -6.18 4.25 -6.59
CA PRO A 469 -5.12 4.84 -5.76
C PRO A 469 -5.32 6.33 -5.46
N THR A 470 -6.48 6.71 -4.91
CA THR A 470 -6.85 8.13 -4.63
C THR A 470 -5.89 8.78 -3.63
N VAL A 471 -5.60 8.13 -2.51
CA VAL A 471 -4.65 8.64 -1.50
C VAL A 471 -3.24 8.82 -2.09
N SER A 472 -2.79 7.89 -2.94
CA SER A 472 -1.47 8.00 -3.57
C SER A 472 -1.44 9.09 -4.63
N LEU A 473 -2.54 9.29 -5.38
CA LEU A 473 -2.66 10.37 -6.35
C LEU A 473 -2.59 11.73 -5.67
N ARG A 474 -3.41 11.98 -4.63
CA ARG A 474 -3.34 13.19 -3.79
C ARG A 474 -1.92 13.48 -3.32
N ARG A 475 -1.23 12.46 -2.79
CA ARG A 475 0.17 12.60 -2.32
C ARG A 475 1.14 12.95 -3.45
N GLN A 476 0.95 12.38 -4.64
CA GLN A 476 1.81 12.66 -5.80
C GLN A 476 1.59 14.07 -6.36
N LEU A 477 0.34 14.56 -6.32
CA LEU A 477 -0.01 15.94 -6.66
C LEU A 477 0.57 16.93 -5.65
N GLY A 478 0.42 16.68 -4.35
CA GLY A 478 0.95 17.57 -3.30
C GLY A 478 2.49 17.68 -3.26
N GLY A 479 3.22 16.82 -3.98
CA GLY A 479 4.66 16.97 -4.20
C GLY A 479 5.03 17.77 -5.46
N ARG A 480 4.04 18.22 -6.23
CA ARG A 480 4.21 18.89 -7.53
C ARG A 480 3.40 20.18 -7.67
N CYS A 481 2.32 20.35 -6.93
CA CYS A 481 1.45 21.53 -6.96
C CYS A 481 0.72 21.72 -5.61
N ARG A 482 0.00 22.83 -5.43
CA ARG A 482 -0.78 23.12 -4.22
C ARG A 482 -2.09 22.31 -4.25
N VAL A 483 -2.39 21.55 -3.19
CA VAL A 483 -3.59 20.69 -3.12
C VAL A 483 -4.37 20.96 -1.84
N TYR A 484 -5.68 21.21 -1.99
CA TYR A 484 -6.62 21.53 -0.92
C TYR A 484 -7.74 20.50 -0.89
N ASP A 485 -7.91 19.79 0.23
CA ASP A 485 -8.99 18.81 0.38
C ASP A 485 -10.33 19.56 0.60
N THR A 486 -11.37 19.22 -0.16
CA THR A 486 -12.71 19.83 -0.12
C THR A 486 -13.77 18.81 0.31
N ASP A 487 -14.58 19.10 1.33
CA ASP A 487 -15.62 18.19 1.83
C ASP A 487 -16.78 18.05 0.83
N GLU A 488 -16.93 16.84 0.28
CA GLU A 488 -17.72 16.54 -0.92
C GLU A 488 -19.19 16.14 -0.67
N PHE A 489 -19.84 16.64 0.38
CA PHE A 489 -21.22 16.23 0.68
C PHE A 489 -22.20 16.59 -0.46
N ARG A 490 -22.83 15.58 -1.06
CA ARG A 490 -23.83 15.68 -2.15
C ARG A 490 -23.33 16.32 -3.46
N THR A 491 -22.02 16.50 -3.66
CA THR A 491 -21.43 17.05 -4.90
C THR A 491 -21.87 16.33 -6.17
N SER A 492 -22.06 15.01 -6.14
CA SER A 492 -22.54 14.24 -7.29
C SER A 492 -24.08 14.16 -7.42
N LYS A 493 -24.83 14.73 -6.47
CA LYS A 493 -26.30 14.63 -6.36
C LYS A 493 -27.00 15.96 -6.66
N LEU A 494 -26.35 17.09 -6.41
CA LEU A 494 -26.90 18.42 -6.67
C LEU A 494 -26.40 18.95 -8.00
N CYS A 495 -27.27 19.61 -8.76
CA CYS A 495 -26.91 20.27 -10.01
C CYS A 495 -25.89 21.38 -9.75
N CYS A 496 -24.78 21.40 -10.48
CA CYS A 496 -23.77 22.45 -10.34
C CYS A 496 -24.26 23.84 -10.77
N ALA A 497 -25.29 23.93 -11.62
CA ALA A 497 -25.86 25.20 -12.04
C ALA A 497 -26.86 25.80 -11.05
N CYS A 498 -27.80 24.99 -10.54
CA CYS A 498 -28.94 25.47 -9.75
C CYS A 498 -29.06 24.83 -8.36
N ARG A 499 -28.13 23.96 -7.97
CA ARG A 499 -28.08 23.24 -6.68
C ARG A 499 -29.28 22.34 -6.37
N THR A 500 -30.26 22.22 -7.27
CA THR A 500 -31.40 21.32 -7.13
C THR A 500 -30.97 19.84 -7.16
N PRO A 501 -31.57 18.96 -6.32
CA PRO A 501 -31.33 17.52 -6.38
C PRO A 501 -31.65 16.90 -7.75
N MET A 502 -30.71 16.12 -8.26
CA MET A 502 -30.83 15.42 -9.54
C MET A 502 -31.21 13.94 -9.34
N LYS A 503 -31.89 13.36 -10.33
CA LYS A 503 -32.14 11.91 -10.41
C LYS A 503 -31.27 11.23 -11.47
N GLY A 504 -31.14 9.90 -11.42
CA GLY A 504 -30.51 9.18 -12.51
C GLY A 504 -31.41 9.21 -13.75
N MET A 505 -30.79 9.23 -14.93
CA MET A 505 -31.52 9.18 -16.19
C MET A 505 -32.21 7.82 -16.34
N PRO A 506 -33.54 7.73 -16.54
CA PRO A 506 -34.20 6.45 -16.77
C PRO A 506 -33.61 5.75 -18.01
N LEU A 507 -33.37 4.44 -17.93
CA LEU A 507 -33.01 3.61 -19.08
C LEU A 507 -34.22 2.80 -19.54
N PRO A 508 -34.34 2.50 -20.84
CA PRO A 508 -35.40 1.64 -21.36
C PRO A 508 -35.35 0.24 -20.70
N VAL A 509 -36.52 -0.29 -20.37
CA VAL A 509 -36.65 -1.64 -19.81
C VAL A 509 -36.46 -2.64 -20.94
N THR A 510 -35.32 -3.35 -20.96
CA THR A 510 -35.17 -4.54 -21.80
C THR A 510 -36.01 -5.68 -21.21
N GLU A 511 -36.71 -6.45 -22.05
CA GLU A 511 -37.72 -7.49 -21.69
C GLU A 511 -37.30 -8.50 -20.61
N ARG A 512 -36.00 -8.63 -20.28
CA ARG A 512 -35.47 -9.58 -19.29
C ARG A 512 -35.47 -9.11 -17.83
N GLY A 513 -36.15 -8.02 -17.49
CA GLY A 513 -36.18 -7.55 -16.10
C GLY A 513 -37.46 -6.80 -15.73
N ARG A 514 -38.46 -7.51 -15.20
CA ARG A 514 -39.60 -6.92 -14.48
C ARG A 514 -39.10 -6.20 -13.22
N LYS A 515 -38.98 -4.87 -13.29
CA LYS A 515 -39.08 -3.97 -12.14
C LYS A 515 -39.97 -2.82 -12.56
N ASP A 516 -40.91 -2.43 -11.71
CA ASP A 516 -41.92 -1.38 -11.98
C ASP A 516 -41.30 0.02 -12.22
N HIS A 517 -39.99 0.16 -12.01
CA HIS A 517 -39.17 1.28 -12.47
C HIS A 517 -37.93 0.73 -13.17
N GLY A 518 -37.73 1.09 -14.44
CA GLY A 518 -36.54 0.71 -15.21
C GLY A 518 -35.23 1.17 -14.54
N PRO A 519 -34.09 0.53 -14.85
CA PRO A 519 -32.82 0.90 -14.23
C PRO A 519 -32.45 2.36 -14.56
N GLU A 520 -31.99 3.13 -13.57
CA GLU A 520 -31.45 4.47 -13.82
C GLU A 520 -29.96 4.42 -14.20
N SER A 521 -29.55 5.29 -15.11
CA SER A 521 -28.15 5.55 -15.42
C SER A 521 -27.42 6.10 -14.20
N TYR A 522 -26.32 5.44 -13.84
CA TYR A 522 -25.43 5.91 -12.78
C TYR A 522 -24.59 7.12 -13.23
N SER A 523 -24.22 7.18 -14.52
CA SER A 523 -23.28 8.15 -15.08
C SER A 523 -23.94 9.44 -15.54
N VAL A 524 -25.24 9.41 -15.87
CA VAL A 524 -25.99 10.56 -16.34
C VAL A 524 -27.04 10.95 -15.30
N ARG A 525 -27.08 12.23 -14.97
CA ARG A 525 -28.01 12.83 -14.02
C ARG A 525 -28.94 13.81 -14.71
N LEU A 526 -30.22 13.77 -14.33
CA LEU A 526 -31.27 14.68 -14.79
C LEU A 526 -31.53 15.72 -13.70
N CYS A 527 -31.37 17.00 -14.04
CA CYS A 527 -31.82 18.12 -13.22
C CYS A 527 -33.35 18.20 -13.27
N ARG A 528 -33.97 18.41 -12.10
CA ARG A 528 -35.43 18.48 -11.95
C ARG A 528 -35.97 19.90 -11.92
N ASN A 529 -35.10 20.90 -11.88
CA ASN A 529 -35.52 22.28 -11.95
C ASN A 529 -35.89 22.61 -13.41
N THR A 530 -37.16 22.93 -13.64
CA THR A 530 -37.70 23.32 -14.95
C THR A 530 -37.11 24.63 -15.46
N GLU A 531 -36.62 25.49 -14.56
CA GLU A 531 -35.92 26.73 -14.89
C GLU A 531 -34.43 26.49 -15.22
N CYS A 532 -33.89 25.32 -14.85
CA CYS A 532 -32.52 24.96 -15.17
C CYS A 532 -32.43 24.51 -16.63
N ARG A 533 -31.95 25.40 -17.49
CA ARG A 533 -31.70 25.11 -18.92
C ARG A 533 -30.66 24.01 -19.18
N ARG A 534 -29.93 23.56 -18.15
CA ARG A 534 -29.05 22.37 -18.20
C ARG A 534 -29.72 21.17 -17.53
N ILE A 535 -30.41 20.40 -18.36
CA ILE A 535 -31.22 19.26 -17.92
C ILE A 535 -30.34 18.03 -17.66
N LEU A 536 -29.27 17.84 -18.43
CA LEU A 536 -28.46 16.62 -18.38
C LEU A 536 -27.02 16.90 -17.98
N TRP A 537 -26.52 16.09 -17.05
CA TRP A 537 -25.15 16.17 -16.56
C TRP A 537 -24.47 14.81 -16.56
N ASN A 538 -23.22 14.79 -17.00
CA ASN A 538 -22.30 13.74 -16.57
C ASN A 538 -22.09 13.90 -15.05
N ARG A 539 -22.36 12.83 -14.30
CA ARG A 539 -22.30 12.83 -12.84
C ARG A 539 -20.95 13.29 -12.28
N ASP A 540 -19.86 12.79 -12.86
CA ASP A 540 -18.51 13.00 -12.34
C ASP A 540 -18.03 14.41 -12.72
N VAL A 541 -18.41 14.92 -13.89
CA VAL A 541 -18.16 16.32 -14.28
C VAL A 541 -18.92 17.29 -13.38
N ASN A 542 -20.20 17.02 -13.12
CA ASN A 542 -20.99 17.81 -12.18
C ASN A 542 -20.38 17.85 -10.77
N ALA A 543 -19.88 16.71 -10.29
CA ALA A 543 -19.21 16.63 -9.00
C ALA A 543 -17.91 17.47 -9.00
N ALA A 544 -17.09 17.37 -10.05
CA ALA A 544 -15.86 18.16 -10.18
C ALA A 544 -16.13 19.67 -10.24
N ILE A 545 -17.17 20.11 -10.97
CA ILE A 545 -17.60 21.52 -10.98
C ILE A 545 -18.05 21.95 -9.59
N ASN A 546 -18.89 21.17 -8.92
CA ASN A 546 -19.30 21.50 -7.54
C ASN A 546 -18.09 21.62 -6.59
N ILE A 547 -17.11 20.72 -6.67
CA ILE A 547 -15.88 20.80 -5.88
C ILE A 547 -15.10 22.09 -6.19
N LEU A 548 -14.99 22.47 -7.46
CA LEU A 548 -14.34 23.72 -7.88
C LEU A 548 -15.05 24.93 -7.28
N HIS A 549 -16.37 25.06 -7.49
CA HIS A 549 -17.14 26.21 -7.03
C HIS A 549 -17.16 26.31 -5.50
N LEU A 550 -17.27 25.17 -4.82
CA LEU A 550 -17.08 25.09 -3.37
C LEU A 550 -15.69 25.65 -3.00
N PHE A 551 -14.61 25.16 -3.60
CA PHE A 551 -13.29 25.73 -3.30
C PHE A 551 -13.19 27.25 -3.55
N LEU A 552 -13.77 27.77 -4.64
CA LEU A 552 -13.78 29.21 -4.93
C LEU A 552 -14.59 30.01 -3.91
N ASP A 553 -15.80 29.57 -3.56
CA ASP A 553 -16.63 30.17 -2.51
C ASP A 553 -15.85 30.26 -1.20
N TRP A 554 -15.10 29.20 -0.85
CA TRP A 554 -14.25 29.19 0.33
C TRP A 554 -13.11 30.20 0.24
N VAL A 555 -12.38 30.27 -0.89
CA VAL A 555 -11.29 31.24 -1.10
C VAL A 555 -11.77 32.69 -0.96
N GLU A 556 -12.99 32.97 -1.43
CA GLU A 556 -13.64 34.29 -1.32
C GLU A 556 -14.25 34.56 0.06
N GLY A 557 -14.16 33.62 1.01
CA GLY A 557 -14.70 33.78 2.35
C GLY A 557 -16.23 33.61 2.45
N ARG A 558 -16.88 33.09 1.40
CA ARG A 558 -18.32 32.82 1.40
C ARG A 558 -18.65 31.57 2.25
N PRO A 559 -19.83 31.54 2.91
CA PRO A 559 -20.25 30.35 3.65
C PRO A 559 -20.52 29.18 2.69
N LYS A 560 -20.36 27.95 3.19
CA LYS A 560 -20.71 26.75 2.43
C LYS A 560 -22.22 26.80 2.13
N PRO A 561 -22.66 26.60 0.87
CA PRO A 561 -24.09 26.60 0.59
C PRO A 561 -24.80 25.48 1.35
N PRO A 562 -25.99 25.75 1.93
CA PRO A 562 -26.66 24.86 2.88
C PRO A 562 -27.00 23.50 2.27
N GLU A 563 -27.21 23.42 0.96
CA GLU A 563 -27.51 22.17 0.26
C GLU A 563 -26.34 21.18 0.29
N PHE A 564 -25.10 21.68 0.41
CA PHE A 564 -23.86 20.92 0.55
C PHE A 564 -23.43 20.72 2.02
N CYS A 565 -24.29 21.07 2.98
CA CYS A 565 -24.08 20.83 4.41
C CYS A 565 -24.81 19.55 4.87
N ARG A 566 -24.22 18.81 5.81
CA ARG A 566 -24.91 17.69 6.47
C ARG A 566 -25.97 18.28 7.41
N THR A 567 -27.21 17.81 7.32
CA THR A 567 -28.29 18.22 8.22
C THR A 567 -27.90 17.87 9.67
N GLY A 568 -27.81 18.87 10.55
CA GLY A 568 -27.49 18.71 11.97
C GLY A 568 -26.02 18.96 12.36
N GLN A 569 -25.32 19.89 11.69
CA GLN A 569 -24.03 20.43 12.16
C GLN A 569 -24.16 21.89 12.56
#